data_AF-A0A4V1UAL7-F1
#
_entry.id   AF-A0A4V1UAL7-F1
#
_cell.length_a   1.000
_cell.length_b   1.000
_cell.length_c   1.000
_cell.angle_alpha   90.00
_cell.angle_beta   90.00
_cell.angle_gamma   90.00
#
_symmetry.space_group_name_H-M   'P 1'
#
loop_
_entity.id
_entity.type
_entity.pdbx_description
1 polymer ?
#
loop_
_entity_poly.entity_id
_entity_poly.type
_entity_poly.pdbx_seq_one_letter_code
_entity_poly.pdbx_strand_id
1 'polypeptide(L)'
;MATKYTKETYLYWYELMQLIRQFELMAEEKYKMEGKIRGFFHAYVGQEAIAAGCMTATRPEDLFITAYRDHGLAIAKGISVNSCMAELYGKATGCAKGKGGSMHFFGKKENFYGGHGIVGAQIGTGAGLAIYKLADAYEMPADVIDGMSAEAVHEGVARAVKRAREGDGPTLLEIKTYRYKGHSISDPQKYRTKEEVEEYKGRDPIHALLNTMYENKLVTEEEIKAINERVDAAVAESVKFAEESPWPDDSEVLKDIYVDQNYPFITD
;
A
#
# COMPACT_ATOMS: atom_id res chain seq x y z
N MET A 1 20.76 11.83 -20.35
CA MET A 1 21.89 11.27 -19.56
C MET A 1 21.62 9.78 -19.38
N ALA A 2 22.58 8.95 -18.95
CA ALA A 2 22.23 7.58 -18.58
C ALA A 2 21.38 7.61 -17.30
N THR A 3 20.23 6.94 -17.30
CA THR A 3 19.39 6.81 -16.12
C THR A 3 20.06 5.88 -15.10
N LYS A 4 19.78 6.09 -13.81
CA LYS A 4 20.38 5.30 -12.73
C LYS A 4 19.87 3.85 -12.73
N TYR A 5 18.61 3.66 -13.10
CA TYR A 5 17.95 2.35 -13.19
C TYR A 5 17.64 1.97 -14.63
N THR A 6 17.35 0.68 -14.84
CA THR A 6 17.01 0.12 -16.15
C THR A 6 15.59 0.50 -16.56
N LYS A 7 15.30 0.46 -17.86
CA LYS A 7 13.94 0.69 -18.40
C LYS A 7 12.92 -0.21 -17.71
N GLU A 8 13.25 -1.48 -17.47
CA GLU A 8 12.39 -2.47 -16.84
C GLU A 8 12.02 -2.07 -15.42
N THR A 9 12.96 -1.48 -14.67
CA THR A 9 12.72 -1.00 -13.30
C THR A 9 11.73 0.18 -13.30
N TYR A 10 11.90 1.14 -14.22
CA TYR A 10 10.97 2.26 -14.35
C TYR A 10 9.57 1.81 -14.79
N LEU A 11 9.48 0.90 -15.77
CA LEU A 11 8.20 0.34 -16.21
C LEU A 11 7.49 -0.40 -15.07
N TYR A 12 8.24 -1.18 -14.28
CA TYR A 12 7.71 -1.86 -13.10
C TYR A 12 7.14 -0.87 -12.08
N TRP A 13 7.89 0.19 -11.74
CA TRP A 13 7.41 1.22 -10.81
C TRP A 13 6.18 1.93 -11.35
N TYR A 14 6.17 2.30 -12.64
CA TYR A 14 5.03 2.97 -13.26
C TYR A 14 3.77 2.09 -13.24
N GLU A 15 3.87 0.83 -13.70
CA GLU A 15 2.73 -0.11 -13.73
C GLU A 15 2.19 -0.40 -12.34
N LEU A 16 3.07 -0.62 -11.34
CA LEU A 16 2.65 -0.87 -9.96
C LEU A 16 1.97 0.35 -9.34
N MET A 17 2.54 1.56 -9.49
CA MET A 17 1.92 2.77 -8.94
C MET A 17 0.58 3.06 -9.61
N GLN A 18 0.46 2.84 -10.93
CA GLN A 18 -0.81 2.97 -11.63
C GLN A 18 -1.83 1.94 -11.16
N LEU A 19 -1.45 0.68 -10.97
CA LEU A 19 -2.33 -0.35 -10.44
C LEU A 19 -2.92 0.05 -9.09
N ILE A 20 -2.07 0.53 -8.16
CA ILE A 20 -2.50 1.01 -6.85
C ILE A 20 -3.44 2.20 -7.00
N ARG A 21 -3.07 3.21 -7.79
CA ARG A 21 -3.88 4.42 -8.02
C ARG A 21 -5.27 4.07 -8.56
N GLN A 22 -5.34 3.27 -9.62
CA GLN A 22 -6.61 2.92 -10.26
C GLN A 22 -7.47 2.03 -9.36
N PHE A 23 -6.86 1.07 -8.64
CA PHE A 23 -7.57 0.27 -7.64
C PHE A 23 -8.23 1.15 -6.57
N GLU A 24 -7.49 2.12 -6.02
CA GLU A 24 -8.00 3.01 -4.96
C GLU A 24 -9.11 3.93 -5.46
N LEU A 25 -8.98 4.47 -6.67
CA LEU A 25 -10.01 5.32 -7.28
C LEU A 25 -11.29 4.55 -7.58
N MET A 26 -11.15 3.34 -8.14
CA MET A 26 -12.29 2.44 -8.39
C MET A 26 -12.96 2.06 -7.07
N ALA A 27 -12.21 1.65 -6.05
CA ALA A 27 -12.79 1.28 -4.77
C ALA A 27 -13.45 2.49 -4.05
N GLU A 28 -12.91 3.71 -4.18
CA GLU A 28 -13.59 4.91 -3.71
C GLU A 28 -14.93 5.15 -4.43
N GLU A 29 -15.01 4.93 -5.73
CA GLU A 29 -16.25 4.99 -6.50
C GLU A 29 -17.28 3.98 -5.97
N LYS A 30 -16.88 2.72 -5.80
CA LYS A 30 -17.73 1.63 -5.27
C LYS A 30 -18.18 1.87 -3.83
N TYR A 31 -17.38 2.58 -3.03
CA TYR A 31 -17.76 3.06 -1.70
C TYR A 31 -18.83 4.16 -1.78
N LYS A 32 -18.56 5.24 -2.53
CA LYS A 32 -19.39 6.47 -2.50
C LYS A 32 -20.67 6.36 -3.32
N MET A 33 -20.59 5.77 -4.50
CA MET A 33 -21.66 5.84 -5.50
C MET A 33 -22.57 4.62 -5.45
N GLU A 34 -22.04 3.45 -5.11
CA GLU A 34 -22.79 2.19 -5.17
C GLU A 34 -23.06 1.56 -3.79
N GLY A 35 -22.40 2.04 -2.73
CA GLY A 35 -22.57 1.51 -1.37
C GLY A 35 -22.16 0.03 -1.22
N LYS A 36 -21.29 -0.45 -2.12
CA LYS A 36 -20.80 -1.84 -2.17
C LYS A 36 -19.73 -2.09 -1.11
N ILE A 37 -18.89 -1.09 -0.87
CA ILE A 37 -17.91 -1.08 0.22
C ILE A 37 -18.49 -0.26 1.36
N ARG A 38 -18.35 -0.76 2.59
CA ARG A 38 -18.90 -0.15 3.81
C ARG A 38 -17.85 -0.08 4.90
N GLY A 39 -18.15 0.69 5.96
CA GLY A 39 -17.26 0.83 7.10
C GLY A 39 -16.11 1.80 6.83
N PHE A 40 -14.87 1.37 7.10
CA PHE A 40 -13.70 2.21 6.91
C PHE A 40 -13.12 2.07 5.51
N PHE A 41 -12.51 3.13 4.99
CA PHE A 41 -11.73 3.11 3.75
C PHE A 41 -10.66 4.19 3.80
N HIS A 42 -9.39 3.81 3.72
CA HIS A 42 -8.24 4.71 3.84
C HIS A 42 -7.39 4.69 2.55
N ALA A 43 -7.75 5.52 1.58
CA ALA A 43 -7.14 5.50 0.25
C ALA A 43 -5.62 5.76 0.24
N TYR A 44 -4.83 4.94 -0.46
CA TYR A 44 -3.37 5.09 -0.58
C TYR A 44 -2.93 6.22 -1.54
N VAL A 45 -3.88 6.94 -2.15
CA VAL A 45 -3.65 7.93 -3.21
C VAL A 45 -2.63 9.02 -2.80
N GLY A 46 -1.54 9.11 -3.56
CA GLY A 46 -0.43 10.05 -3.41
C GLY A 46 0.81 9.46 -2.73
N GLN A 47 0.76 8.20 -2.29
CA GLN A 47 1.83 7.52 -1.56
C GLN A 47 2.46 6.36 -2.34
N GLU A 48 2.07 6.17 -3.61
CA GLU A 48 2.36 4.97 -4.39
C GLU A 48 3.86 4.71 -4.61
N ALA A 49 4.67 5.78 -4.70
CA ALA A 49 6.13 5.68 -4.81
C ALA A 49 6.77 4.95 -3.62
N ILE A 50 6.17 5.02 -2.43
CA ILE A 50 6.62 4.27 -1.25
C ILE A 50 6.52 2.78 -1.51
N ALA A 51 5.35 2.32 -1.97
CA ALA A 51 5.13 0.91 -2.25
C ALA A 51 6.08 0.43 -3.36
N ALA A 52 6.16 1.19 -4.46
CA ALA A 52 6.99 0.84 -5.62
C ALA A 52 8.49 0.78 -5.31
N GLY A 53 9.04 1.79 -4.63
CA GLY A 53 10.45 1.82 -4.24
C GLY A 53 10.82 0.73 -3.23
N CYS A 54 9.92 0.44 -2.28
CA CYS A 54 10.11 -0.65 -1.32
C CYS A 54 10.24 -2.02 -2.00
N MET A 55 9.43 -2.31 -3.02
CA MET A 55 9.44 -3.64 -3.66
C MET A 55 10.73 -3.94 -4.43
N THR A 56 11.38 -2.92 -5.00
CA THR A 56 12.66 -3.13 -5.68
C THR A 56 13.85 -3.10 -4.72
N ALA A 57 13.68 -2.55 -3.51
CA ALA A 57 14.71 -2.49 -2.47
C ALA A 57 14.72 -3.70 -1.52
N THR A 58 13.66 -4.51 -1.53
CA THR A 58 13.47 -5.68 -0.68
C THR A 58 13.42 -6.96 -1.50
N ARG A 59 13.43 -8.10 -0.81
CA ARG A 59 13.23 -9.42 -1.41
C ARG A 59 11.83 -9.95 -1.10
N PRO A 60 11.28 -10.90 -1.88
CA PRO A 60 9.94 -11.43 -1.63
C PRO A 60 9.73 -12.01 -0.23
N GLU A 61 10.78 -12.58 0.37
CA GLU A 61 10.78 -13.12 1.73
C GLU A 61 10.77 -12.07 2.85
N ASP A 62 11.04 -10.81 2.54
CA ASP A 62 11.03 -9.75 3.54
C ASP A 62 9.60 -9.47 4.00
N LEU A 63 9.45 -9.38 5.32
CA LEU A 63 8.16 -9.19 5.98
C LEU A 63 7.77 -7.72 5.95
N PHE A 64 6.50 -7.45 5.65
CA PHE A 64 5.92 -6.12 5.68
C PHE A 64 4.76 -6.07 6.68
N ILE A 65 4.71 -5.01 7.47
CA ILE A 65 3.65 -4.70 8.45
C ILE A 65 3.37 -3.20 8.39
N THR A 66 2.09 -2.81 8.46
CA THR A 66 1.69 -1.39 8.39
C THR A 66 0.42 -1.11 9.18
N ALA A 67 0.05 0.17 9.29
CA ALA A 67 -1.25 0.59 9.81
C ALA A 67 -2.39 0.29 8.81
N TYR A 68 -3.62 0.69 9.12
CA TYR A 68 -4.83 0.54 8.29
C TYR A 68 -4.82 1.23 6.90
N ARG A 69 -3.71 1.82 6.45
CA ARG A 69 -3.54 2.34 5.08
C ARG A 69 -2.63 1.37 4.34
N ASP A 70 -3.17 0.17 4.11
CA ASP A 70 -2.43 -1.04 3.77
C ASP A 70 -2.63 -1.50 2.32
N HIS A 71 -3.74 -1.12 1.67
CA HIS A 71 -4.12 -1.61 0.34
C HIS A 71 -2.96 -1.53 -0.68
N GLY A 72 -2.30 -0.38 -0.79
CA GLY A 72 -1.21 -0.17 -1.75
C GLY A 72 -0.01 -1.09 -1.49
N LEU A 73 0.36 -1.30 -0.23
CA LEU A 73 1.45 -2.20 0.15
C LEU A 73 1.08 -3.68 0.01
N ALA A 74 -0.18 -4.02 0.30
CA ALA A 74 -0.72 -5.36 0.08
C ALA A 74 -0.65 -5.76 -1.41
N ILE A 75 -1.14 -4.88 -2.29
CA ILE A 75 -1.06 -5.07 -3.75
C ILE A 75 0.41 -5.17 -4.19
N ALA A 76 1.27 -4.28 -3.70
CA ALA A 76 2.69 -4.30 -4.03
C ALA A 76 3.41 -5.58 -3.59
N LYS A 77 3.08 -6.14 -2.42
CA LYS A 77 3.62 -7.43 -1.95
C LYS A 77 3.05 -8.64 -2.70
N GLY A 78 2.05 -8.43 -3.56
CA GLY A 78 1.54 -9.44 -4.48
C GLY A 78 0.17 -10.02 -4.11
N ILE A 79 -0.54 -9.45 -3.14
CA ILE A 79 -1.94 -9.83 -2.91
C ILE A 79 -2.73 -9.35 -4.14
N SER A 80 -3.46 -10.26 -4.79
CA SER A 80 -4.15 -9.94 -6.03
C SER A 80 -5.22 -8.87 -5.82
N VAL A 81 -5.38 -7.97 -6.79
CA VAL A 81 -6.44 -6.95 -6.76
C VAL A 81 -7.84 -7.56 -6.63
N ASN A 82 -8.04 -8.77 -7.15
CA ASN A 82 -9.29 -9.53 -7.00
C ASN A 82 -9.58 -9.87 -5.55
N SER A 83 -8.60 -10.42 -4.83
CA SER A 83 -8.74 -10.76 -3.43
C SER A 83 -8.85 -9.49 -2.56
N CYS A 84 -8.11 -8.44 -2.90
CA CYS A 84 -8.22 -7.14 -2.24
C CYS A 84 -9.63 -6.53 -2.42
N MET A 85 -10.17 -6.47 -3.64
CA MET A 85 -11.50 -5.92 -3.91
C MET A 85 -12.60 -6.78 -3.25
N ALA A 86 -12.47 -8.11 -3.31
CA ALA A 86 -13.37 -9.03 -2.64
C ALA A 86 -13.39 -8.79 -1.11
N GLU A 87 -12.23 -8.52 -0.49
CA GLU A 87 -12.16 -8.19 0.94
C GLU A 87 -12.88 -6.87 1.26
N LEU A 88 -12.71 -5.84 0.43
CA LEU A 88 -13.45 -4.57 0.58
C LEU A 88 -14.97 -4.75 0.46
N TYR A 89 -15.40 -5.70 -0.36
CA TYR A 89 -16.80 -6.06 -0.54
C TYR A 89 -17.32 -7.00 0.57
N GLY A 90 -16.46 -7.46 1.49
CA GLY A 90 -16.82 -8.40 2.55
C GLY A 90 -17.12 -9.82 2.04
N LYS A 91 -16.44 -10.25 0.96
CA LYS A 91 -16.67 -11.54 0.30
C LYS A 91 -15.73 -12.62 0.82
N ALA A 92 -16.18 -13.88 0.74
CA ALA A 92 -15.43 -15.05 1.25
C ALA A 92 -14.08 -15.27 0.54
N THR A 93 -13.94 -14.77 -0.68
CA THR A 93 -12.72 -14.82 -1.52
C THR A 93 -11.75 -13.67 -1.23
N GLY A 94 -12.11 -12.78 -0.30
CA GLY A 94 -11.23 -11.74 0.20
C GLY A 94 -9.98 -12.31 0.89
N CYS A 95 -8.92 -11.51 0.97
CA CYS A 95 -7.64 -11.95 1.54
C CYS A 95 -7.72 -12.32 3.03
N ALA A 96 -8.75 -11.82 3.74
CA ALA A 96 -9.12 -12.20 5.09
C ALA A 96 -10.56 -12.79 5.15
N LYS A 97 -11.01 -13.38 4.04
CA LYS A 97 -12.32 -14.04 3.87
C LYS A 97 -13.51 -13.13 4.15
N GLY A 98 -13.37 -11.81 3.95
CA GLY A 98 -14.42 -10.83 4.20
C GLY A 98 -14.64 -10.51 5.68
N LYS A 99 -13.79 -11.04 6.58
CA LYS A 99 -13.86 -10.77 8.03
C LYS A 99 -13.11 -9.49 8.42
N GLY A 100 -12.12 -9.08 7.63
CA GLY A 100 -11.24 -7.96 7.96
C GLY A 100 -11.73 -6.63 7.39
N GLY A 101 -12.16 -6.62 6.13
CA GLY A 101 -12.46 -5.40 5.40
C GLY A 101 -11.22 -4.51 5.19
N SER A 102 -11.46 -3.23 4.88
CA SER A 102 -10.42 -2.31 4.40
C SER A 102 -9.19 -2.15 5.29
N MET A 103 -9.32 -2.25 6.61
CA MET A 103 -8.19 -1.96 7.49
C MET A 103 -7.25 -3.15 7.70
N HIS A 104 -7.56 -4.32 7.10
CA HIS A 104 -7.09 -5.62 7.56
C HIS A 104 -6.76 -6.56 6.40
N PHE A 105 -5.89 -6.12 5.48
CA PHE A 105 -5.37 -7.01 4.44
C PHE A 105 -4.19 -7.82 4.96
N PHE A 106 -4.25 -9.14 4.84
CA PHE A 106 -3.19 -10.06 5.25
C PHE A 106 -2.87 -11.03 4.11
N GLY A 107 -1.59 -11.33 3.93
CA GLY A 107 -1.09 -12.25 2.91
C GLY A 107 0.07 -13.07 3.46
N LYS A 108 -0.24 -14.22 4.07
CA LYS A 108 0.78 -15.12 4.65
C LYS A 108 1.79 -15.58 3.60
N LYS A 109 1.30 -15.91 2.39
CA LYS A 109 2.15 -16.34 1.28
C LYS A 109 3.04 -15.19 0.77
N GLU A 110 2.51 -13.98 0.80
CA GLU A 110 3.14 -12.75 0.34
C GLU A 110 4.03 -12.09 1.40
N ASN A 111 4.11 -12.67 2.61
CA ASN A 111 4.82 -12.11 3.76
C ASN A 111 4.31 -10.70 4.15
N PHE A 112 3.00 -10.48 4.01
CA PHE A 112 2.31 -9.24 4.36
C PHE A 112 1.41 -9.44 5.59
N TYR A 113 1.72 -8.74 6.68
CA TYR A 113 1.14 -8.96 8.01
C TYR A 113 0.25 -7.82 8.46
N GLY A 114 -0.53 -7.24 7.56
CA GLY A 114 -1.67 -6.42 7.96
C GLY A 114 -1.57 -4.95 7.60
N GLY A 115 -2.76 -4.38 7.49
CA GLY A 115 -3.11 -3.17 8.18
C GLY A 115 -3.60 -3.43 9.61
N HIS A 116 -3.13 -2.61 10.54
CA HIS A 116 -3.59 -2.60 11.92
C HIS A 116 -4.42 -1.34 12.21
N GLY A 117 -5.65 -1.54 12.70
CA GLY A 117 -6.65 -0.49 12.95
C GLY A 117 -6.42 0.35 14.21
N ILE A 118 -5.66 -0.18 15.19
CA ILE A 118 -5.31 0.56 16.40
C ILE A 118 -4.04 1.36 16.15
N VAL A 119 -4.18 2.69 16.02
CA VAL A 119 -3.05 3.61 15.78
C VAL A 119 -1.99 3.41 16.85
N GLY A 120 -0.80 3.04 16.43
CA GLY A 120 0.32 2.89 17.33
C GLY A 120 0.33 1.57 18.11
N ALA A 121 -0.65 0.68 17.95
CA ALA A 121 -0.46 -0.70 18.38
C ALA A 121 0.61 -1.40 17.53
N GLN A 122 0.78 -0.98 16.28
CA GLN A 122 1.96 -1.30 15.46
C GLN A 122 3.19 -0.45 15.80
N ILE A 123 3.01 0.62 16.61
CA ILE A 123 4.03 1.60 17.03
C ILE A 123 4.13 1.66 18.57
N GLY A 124 4.16 0.53 19.29
CA GLY A 124 4.73 0.48 20.66
C GLY A 124 6.23 0.84 20.70
N THR A 125 6.66 1.65 19.73
CA THR A 125 7.95 1.80 19.09
C THR A 125 8.04 3.23 18.51
N GLY A 126 7.72 4.24 19.33
CA GLY A 126 8.24 5.62 19.20
C GLY A 126 7.28 6.71 18.65
N ALA A 127 7.22 7.84 19.38
CA ALA A 127 6.46 9.05 19.02
C ALA A 127 7.27 10.35 19.24
N GLY A 128 7.09 11.34 18.33
CA GLY A 128 7.18 12.78 18.65
C GLY A 128 8.35 13.61 18.07
N LEU A 129 8.05 14.36 16.99
CA LEU A 129 8.84 15.42 16.30
C LEU A 129 10.17 15.00 15.65
N ALA A 130 10.15 15.00 14.31
CA ALA A 130 11.15 14.36 13.46
C ALA A 130 11.37 12.94 13.98
N ILE A 131 10.44 12.03 13.66
CA ILE A 131 10.43 10.65 14.19
C ILE A 131 11.82 10.01 14.04
N TYR A 132 12.53 10.28 12.95
CA TYR A 132 13.91 9.87 12.74
C TYR A 132 14.87 10.20 13.91
N LYS A 133 14.71 11.34 14.60
CA LYS A 133 15.53 11.75 15.77
C LYS A 133 15.26 10.94 17.03
N LEU A 134 14.13 10.25 17.13
CA LEU A 134 13.90 9.32 18.24
C LEU A 134 14.89 8.16 18.17
N ALA A 135 15.35 7.82 16.97
CA ALA A 135 16.37 6.81 16.77
C ALA A 135 17.67 7.15 17.50
N ASP A 136 18.05 8.45 17.57
CA ASP A 136 19.25 8.90 18.28
C ASP A 136 19.22 8.50 19.77
N ALA A 137 18.04 8.54 20.41
CA ALA A 137 17.86 8.12 21.80
C ALA A 137 18.00 6.59 22.00
N TYR A 138 17.96 5.81 20.91
CA TYR A 138 18.17 4.36 20.89
C TYR A 138 19.47 3.95 20.18
N GLU A 139 20.37 4.91 19.89
CA GLU A 139 21.58 4.69 19.07
C GLU A 139 21.29 4.04 17.70
N MET A 140 20.07 4.24 17.20
CA MET A 140 19.61 3.72 15.91
C MET A 140 19.85 4.77 14.82
N PRO A 141 20.50 4.42 13.70
CA PRO A 141 20.63 5.34 12.57
C PRO A 141 19.28 5.70 11.99
N ALA A 142 19.17 6.93 11.50
CA ALA A 142 17.96 7.39 10.84
C ALA A 142 18.24 8.29 9.64
N ASP A 143 17.31 8.28 8.69
CA ASP A 143 17.39 9.03 7.44
C ASP A 143 16.02 9.58 7.06
N VAL A 144 16.01 10.63 6.26
CA VAL A 144 14.80 11.25 5.72
C VAL A 144 14.82 11.08 4.21
N ILE A 145 13.78 10.45 3.67
CA ILE A 145 13.71 10.13 2.25
C ILE A 145 12.48 10.77 1.61
N ASP A 146 12.62 11.19 0.36
CA ASP A 146 11.50 11.71 -0.42
C ASP A 146 10.58 10.57 -0.84
N GLY A 147 9.43 10.47 -0.18
CA GLY A 147 8.38 9.48 -0.46
C GLY A 147 7.58 9.75 -1.73
N MET A 148 7.86 10.86 -2.43
CA MET A 148 7.29 11.18 -3.73
C MET A 148 8.18 10.70 -4.90
N SER A 149 9.31 10.05 -4.61
CA SER A 149 10.22 9.47 -5.62
C SER A 149 10.49 7.99 -5.34
N ALA A 150 10.09 7.11 -6.26
CA ALA A 150 10.34 5.67 -6.14
C ALA A 150 11.85 5.35 -6.08
N GLU A 151 12.68 6.16 -6.75
CA GLU A 151 14.14 6.05 -6.70
C GLU A 151 14.67 6.38 -5.31
N ALA A 152 14.24 7.51 -4.73
CA ALA A 152 14.70 7.93 -3.40
C ALA A 152 14.26 6.93 -2.31
N VAL A 153 13.03 6.42 -2.42
CA VAL A 153 12.53 5.35 -1.56
C VAL A 153 13.37 4.09 -1.73
N HIS A 154 13.59 3.64 -2.96
CA HIS A 154 14.42 2.45 -3.24
C HIS A 154 15.80 2.58 -2.60
N GLU A 155 16.47 3.70 -2.79
CA GLU A 155 17.82 3.91 -2.30
C GLU A 155 17.90 3.94 -0.78
N GLY A 156 16.96 4.64 -0.14
CA GLY A 156 16.88 4.71 1.31
C GLY A 156 16.62 3.34 1.93
N VAL A 157 15.63 2.63 1.41
CA VAL A 157 15.25 1.31 1.89
C VAL A 157 16.36 0.29 1.61
N ALA A 158 16.99 0.32 0.43
CA ALA A 158 18.07 -0.61 0.10
C ALA A 158 19.28 -0.45 1.04
N ARG A 159 19.61 0.79 1.43
CA ARG A 159 20.64 1.05 2.45
C ARG A 159 20.25 0.47 3.81
N ALA A 160 19.02 0.70 4.27
CA ALA A 160 18.53 0.19 5.55
C ALA A 160 18.48 -1.35 5.58
N VAL A 161 17.99 -1.97 4.49
CA VAL A 161 17.93 -3.42 4.32
C VAL A 161 19.33 -4.03 4.31
N LYS A 162 20.27 -3.44 3.57
CA LYS A 162 21.65 -3.91 3.55
C LYS A 162 22.25 -3.94 4.96
N ARG A 163 22.12 -2.83 5.71
CA ARG A 163 22.59 -2.71 7.08
C ARG A 163 21.98 -3.78 8.01
N ALA A 164 20.67 -3.98 7.93
CA ALA A 164 19.99 -4.99 8.71
C ALA A 164 20.49 -6.42 8.39
N ARG A 165 20.73 -6.72 7.10
CA ARG A 165 21.25 -8.02 6.66
C ARG A 165 22.72 -8.26 7.03
N GLU A 166 23.52 -7.21 7.13
CA GLU A 166 24.92 -7.27 7.57
C GLU A 166 25.06 -7.43 9.09
N GLY A 167 23.95 -7.35 9.83
CA GLY A 167 23.91 -7.57 11.28
C GLY A 167 24.14 -6.31 12.11
N ASP A 168 24.21 -5.14 11.47
CA ASP A 168 24.48 -3.88 12.15
C ASP A 168 23.25 -3.35 12.92
N GLY A 169 22.07 -3.95 12.73
CA GLY A 169 20.83 -3.65 13.47
C GLY A 169 19.80 -2.80 12.69
N PRO A 170 18.82 -2.19 13.38
CA PRO A 170 17.70 -1.48 12.74
C PRO A 170 18.07 -0.10 12.19
N THR A 171 17.17 0.47 11.38
CA THR A 171 17.26 1.85 10.86
C THR A 171 15.86 2.46 10.82
N LEU A 172 15.75 3.74 11.15
CA LEU A 172 14.49 4.48 11.07
C LEU A 172 14.49 5.40 9.84
N LEU A 173 13.53 5.19 8.94
CA LEU A 173 13.36 6.04 7.75
C LEU A 173 12.10 6.91 7.91
N GLU A 174 12.27 8.23 7.94
CA GLU A 174 11.16 9.18 7.78
C GLU A 174 10.89 9.36 6.28
N ILE A 175 9.87 8.67 5.76
CA ILE A 175 9.46 8.75 4.36
C ILE A 175 8.46 9.90 4.19
N LYS A 176 8.90 11.03 3.63
CA LYS A 176 8.08 12.23 3.46
C LYS A 176 7.21 12.13 2.22
N THR A 177 5.92 12.01 2.43
CA THR A 177 4.92 11.86 1.37
C THR A 177 3.68 12.70 1.66
N TYR A 178 2.69 12.66 0.78
CA TYR A 178 1.46 13.42 0.94
C TYR A 178 0.21 12.61 0.54
N ARG A 179 -0.79 12.60 1.42
CA ARG A 179 -2.07 11.93 1.17
C ARG A 179 -3.06 12.89 0.49
N TYR A 180 -3.46 12.59 -0.75
CA TYR A 180 -4.38 13.47 -1.50
C TYR A 180 -5.83 13.39 -1.03
N LYS A 181 -6.26 12.24 -0.52
CA LYS A 181 -7.61 12.04 0.01
C LYS A 181 -7.69 12.41 1.48
N GLY A 182 -8.92 12.49 2.01
CA GLY A 182 -9.16 12.62 3.45
C GLY A 182 -8.53 11.49 4.25
N HIS A 183 -8.57 11.62 5.58
CA HIS A 183 -8.10 10.58 6.48
C HIS A 183 -8.66 9.22 6.10
N SER A 184 -9.99 9.16 6.06
CA SER A 184 -10.79 8.14 5.40
C SER A 184 -11.66 8.80 4.33
N ILE A 185 -12.43 8.00 3.59
CA ILE A 185 -13.39 8.52 2.61
C ILE A 185 -14.49 9.39 3.25
N SER A 186 -14.79 9.19 4.52
CA SER A 186 -15.76 10.00 5.26
C SER A 186 -15.22 11.35 5.74
N ASP A 187 -13.91 11.60 5.65
CA ASP A 187 -13.29 12.84 6.14
C ASP A 187 -13.43 13.99 5.12
N PRO A 188 -14.09 15.11 5.50
CA PRO A 188 -14.28 16.28 4.63
C PRO A 188 -13.05 17.19 4.50
N GLN A 189 -11.93 16.94 5.19
CA GLN A 189 -10.65 17.64 5.02
C GLN A 189 -10.64 19.14 5.38
N LYS A 190 -11.40 19.56 6.39
CA LYS A 190 -11.53 20.99 6.77
C LYS A 190 -10.26 21.63 7.40
N TYR A 191 -9.21 20.85 7.61
CA TYR A 191 -8.00 21.25 8.34
C TYR A 191 -6.80 21.60 7.44
N ARG A 192 -6.99 21.58 6.12
CA ARG A 192 -5.98 21.97 5.12
C ARG A 192 -6.62 22.70 3.95
N THR A 193 -5.84 23.50 3.25
CA THR A 193 -6.34 24.26 2.10
C THR A 193 -6.38 23.39 0.85
N LYS A 194 -7.19 23.78 -0.14
CA LYS A 194 -7.20 23.09 -1.44
C LYS A 194 -5.91 23.37 -2.19
N GLU A 195 -5.39 24.58 -2.04
CA GLU A 195 -4.16 25.07 -2.65
C GLU A 195 -2.94 24.23 -2.22
N GLU A 196 -2.84 23.88 -0.93
CA GLU A 196 -1.79 22.97 -0.43
C GLU A 196 -1.87 21.61 -1.14
N VAL A 197 -3.08 21.03 -1.23
CA VAL A 197 -3.26 19.72 -1.87
C VAL A 197 -2.90 19.76 -3.35
N GLU A 198 -3.31 20.81 -4.08
CA GLU A 198 -2.99 20.97 -5.49
C GLU A 198 -1.49 21.21 -5.73
N GLU A 199 -0.79 21.91 -4.83
CA GLU A 199 0.67 22.03 -4.88
C GLU A 199 1.35 20.65 -4.83
N TYR A 200 0.94 19.79 -3.89
CA TYR A 200 1.49 18.44 -3.79
C TYR A 200 1.09 17.51 -4.95
N LYS A 201 -0.08 17.71 -5.56
CA LYS A 201 -0.47 17.00 -6.80
C LYS A 201 0.36 17.44 -8.00
N GLY A 202 0.84 18.68 -8.02
CA GLY A 202 1.81 19.15 -9.01
C GLY A 202 3.15 18.38 -8.95
N ARG A 203 3.39 17.67 -7.84
CA ARG A 203 4.57 16.83 -7.59
C ARG A 203 4.20 15.34 -7.49
N ASP A 204 3.13 14.93 -8.17
CA ASP A 204 2.63 13.55 -8.14
C ASP A 204 3.72 12.54 -8.56
N PRO A 205 3.90 11.43 -7.81
CA PRO A 205 5.00 10.49 -8.03
C PRO A 205 4.89 9.76 -9.37
N ILE A 206 3.68 9.51 -9.86
CA ILE A 206 3.43 8.82 -11.12
C ILE A 206 3.80 9.75 -12.27
N HIS A 207 3.34 11.00 -12.23
CA HIS A 207 3.68 12.00 -13.24
C HIS A 207 5.18 12.31 -13.26
N ALA A 208 5.82 12.45 -12.10
CA ALA A 208 7.25 12.71 -12.00
C ALA A 208 8.08 11.55 -12.60
N LEU A 209 7.71 10.30 -12.30
CA LEU A 209 8.36 9.12 -12.88
C LEU A 209 8.16 9.06 -14.39
N LEU A 210 6.94 9.28 -14.87
CA LEU A 210 6.60 9.26 -16.28
C LEU A 210 7.36 10.33 -17.08
N ASN A 211 7.46 11.56 -16.55
CA ASN A 211 8.26 12.62 -17.14
C ASN A 211 9.73 12.20 -17.25
N THR A 212 10.29 11.62 -16.19
CA THR A 212 11.67 11.11 -16.20
C THR A 212 11.88 10.06 -17.29
N MET A 213 10.91 9.17 -17.49
CA MET A 213 10.96 8.13 -18.53
C MET A 213 10.92 8.73 -19.95
N TYR A 214 10.07 9.74 -20.21
CA TYR A 214 10.02 10.42 -21.51
C TYR A 214 11.26 11.26 -21.79
N GLU A 215 11.73 12.05 -20.82
CA GLU A 215 12.93 12.90 -20.96
C GLU A 215 14.18 12.07 -21.29
N ASN A 216 14.27 10.86 -20.73
CA ASN A 216 15.36 9.93 -20.99
C ASN A 216 15.09 8.97 -22.15
N LYS A 217 13.98 9.15 -22.89
CA LYS A 217 13.59 8.33 -24.05
C LYS A 217 13.55 6.84 -23.73
N LEU A 218 13.13 6.49 -22.52
CA LEU A 218 13.01 5.10 -22.08
C LEU A 218 11.76 4.43 -22.64
N VAL A 219 10.70 5.20 -22.91
CA VAL A 219 9.37 4.68 -23.29
C VAL A 219 8.74 5.45 -24.43
N THR A 220 7.78 4.81 -25.10
CA THR A 220 6.86 5.45 -26.05
C THR A 220 5.46 5.62 -25.46
N GLU A 221 4.64 6.46 -26.08
CA GLU A 221 3.23 6.64 -25.70
C GLU A 221 2.44 5.32 -25.82
N GLU A 222 2.76 4.49 -26.81
CA GLU A 222 2.11 3.20 -27.02
C GLU A 222 2.41 2.22 -25.87
N GLU A 223 3.64 2.20 -25.36
CA GLU A 223 4.01 1.36 -24.21
C GLU A 223 3.26 1.77 -22.94
N ILE A 224 3.16 3.08 -22.70
CA ILE A 224 2.44 3.64 -21.54
C ILE A 224 0.93 3.40 -21.66
N LYS A 225 0.37 3.58 -22.86
CA LYS A 225 -1.02 3.26 -23.14
C LYS A 225 -1.32 1.79 -22.89
N ALA A 226 -0.46 0.88 -23.36
CA ALA A 226 -0.64 -0.55 -23.15
C ALA A 226 -0.59 -0.94 -21.66
N ILE A 227 0.24 -0.28 -20.85
CA ILE A 227 0.25 -0.47 -19.39
C ILE A 227 -1.08 -0.01 -18.77
N ASN A 228 -1.52 1.20 -19.11
CA ASN A 228 -2.76 1.75 -18.58
C ASN A 228 -3.97 0.84 -18.93
N GLU A 229 -4.07 0.38 -20.19
CA GLU A 229 -5.13 -0.55 -20.62
C GLU A 229 -5.11 -1.88 -19.83
N ARG A 230 -3.92 -2.43 -19.53
CA ARG A 230 -3.80 -3.64 -18.69
C ARG A 230 -4.24 -3.39 -17.25
N VAL A 231 -3.82 -2.27 -16.68
CA VAL A 231 -4.19 -1.87 -15.31
C VAL A 231 -5.70 -1.68 -15.20
N ASP A 232 -6.30 -0.93 -16.13
CA ASP A 232 -7.74 -0.69 -16.14
C ASP A 232 -8.53 -2.01 -16.28
N ALA A 233 -8.06 -2.92 -17.15
CA ALA A 233 -8.66 -4.23 -17.30
C ALA A 233 -8.56 -5.07 -16.01
N ALA A 234 -7.42 -5.08 -15.33
CA ALA A 234 -7.23 -5.80 -14.07
C ALA A 234 -8.12 -5.24 -12.95
N VAL A 235 -8.25 -3.92 -12.87
CA VAL A 235 -9.11 -3.26 -11.87
C VAL A 235 -10.59 -3.53 -12.16
N ALA A 236 -11.03 -3.43 -13.42
CA ALA A 236 -12.40 -3.76 -13.82
C ALA A 236 -12.73 -5.24 -13.55
N GLU A 237 -11.79 -6.15 -13.83
CA GLU A 237 -11.96 -7.57 -13.53
C GLU A 237 -12.05 -7.83 -12.02
N SER A 238 -11.28 -7.12 -11.19
CA SER A 238 -11.36 -7.23 -9.74
C SER A 238 -12.74 -6.86 -9.17
N VAL A 239 -13.40 -5.85 -9.75
CA VAL A 239 -14.76 -5.47 -9.40
C VAL A 239 -15.72 -6.60 -9.75
N LYS A 240 -15.66 -7.10 -10.99
CA LYS A 240 -16.49 -8.20 -11.45
C LYS A 240 -16.31 -9.44 -10.57
N PHE A 241 -15.06 -9.79 -10.27
CA PHE A 241 -14.71 -10.89 -9.38
C PHE A 241 -15.33 -10.72 -7.99
N ALA A 242 -15.26 -9.53 -7.40
CA ALA A 242 -15.85 -9.24 -6.10
C ALA A 242 -17.39 -9.30 -6.12
N GLU A 243 -18.03 -8.84 -7.20
CA GLU A 243 -19.48 -8.89 -7.36
C GLU A 243 -19.99 -10.34 -7.50
N GLU A 244 -19.28 -11.16 -8.27
CA GLU A 244 -19.59 -12.57 -8.51
C GLU A 244 -19.18 -13.49 -7.34
N SER A 245 -18.31 -13.01 -6.45
CA SER A 245 -17.85 -13.78 -5.30
C SER A 245 -18.96 -14.03 -4.27
N PRO A 246 -18.98 -15.22 -3.63
CA PRO A 246 -19.96 -15.54 -2.61
C PRO A 246 -19.73 -14.73 -1.33
N TRP A 247 -20.82 -14.48 -0.61
CA TRP A 247 -20.72 -14.04 0.79
C TRP A 247 -20.12 -15.16 1.65
N PRO A 248 -19.42 -14.82 2.76
CA PRO A 248 -19.03 -15.81 3.76
C PRO A 248 -20.25 -16.57 4.28
N ASP A 249 -20.10 -17.87 4.51
CA ASP A 249 -21.12 -18.68 5.17
C ASP A 249 -21.25 -18.26 6.64
N ASP A 250 -22.45 -18.33 7.21
CA ASP A 250 -22.69 -17.93 8.62
C ASP A 250 -21.81 -18.72 9.60
N SER A 251 -21.42 -19.95 9.28
CA SER A 251 -20.51 -20.76 10.11
C SER A 251 -19.10 -20.16 10.21
N GLU A 252 -18.71 -19.24 9.32
CA GLU A 252 -17.41 -18.58 9.37
C GLU A 252 -17.28 -17.62 10.56
N VAL A 253 -18.38 -17.12 11.13
CA VAL A 253 -18.36 -16.12 12.22
C VAL A 253 -17.60 -16.63 13.44
N LEU A 254 -17.69 -17.93 13.76
CA LEU A 254 -17.07 -18.52 14.93
C LEU A 254 -15.72 -19.19 14.63
N LYS A 255 -15.30 -19.22 13.36
CA LYS A 255 -14.02 -19.82 12.97
C LYS A 255 -12.88 -18.83 13.13
N ASP A 256 -11.70 -19.38 13.39
CA ASP A 256 -10.43 -18.65 13.55
C ASP A 256 -10.36 -17.79 14.84
N ILE A 257 -11.26 -18.00 15.81
CA ILE A 257 -11.17 -17.39 17.16
C ILE A 257 -9.94 -17.92 17.90
N TYR A 258 -9.71 -19.24 17.81
CA TYR A 258 -8.54 -19.92 18.35
C TYR A 258 -7.85 -20.71 17.24
N VAL A 259 -6.51 -20.71 17.26
CA VAL A 259 -5.71 -21.59 16.38
C VAL A 259 -5.81 -23.04 16.86
N ASP A 260 -5.81 -23.24 18.18
CA ASP A 260 -6.00 -24.56 18.79
C ASP A 260 -7.48 -24.93 18.79
N GLN A 261 -7.81 -26.00 18.08
CA GLN A 261 -9.17 -26.54 18.01
C GLN A 261 -9.58 -27.27 19.30
N ASN A 262 -8.62 -27.62 20.17
CA ASN A 262 -8.85 -28.28 21.45
C ASN A 262 -8.74 -27.30 22.64
N TYR A 263 -8.97 -26.00 22.40
CA TYR A 263 -8.81 -24.99 23.43
C TYR A 263 -9.75 -25.29 24.62
N PRO A 264 -9.23 -25.48 25.85
CA PRO A 264 -9.94 -26.14 26.95
C PRO A 264 -11.14 -25.36 27.51
N PHE A 265 -11.36 -24.15 27.03
CA PHE A 265 -12.49 -23.30 27.40
C PHE A 265 -13.51 -23.13 26.26
N ILE A 266 -13.36 -23.86 25.15
CA ILE A 266 -14.43 -24.04 24.17
C ILE A 266 -15.40 -25.05 24.79
N THR A 267 -16.38 -24.54 25.53
CA THR A 267 -17.50 -25.31 26.05
C THR A 267 -18.68 -25.07 25.13
N ASP A 268 -19.04 -26.07 24.33
CA ASP A 268 -20.30 -26.07 23.58
C ASP A 268 -21.51 -25.83 24.50
#